data_AF-A0A9E3F8N7-F1
#
_entry.id   AF-A0A9E3F8N7-F1
#
_cell.length_a   1.000
_cell.length_b   1.000
_cell.length_c   1.000
_cell.angle_alpha   90.00
_cell.angle_beta   90.00
_cell.angle_gamma   90.00
#
_symmetry.space_group_name_H-M   'P 1'
#
loop_
_entity.id
_entity.type
_entity.pdbx_description
1 polymer ?
#
loop_
_entity_poly.entity_id
_entity_poly.type
_entity_poly.pdbx_seq_one_letter_code
_entity_poly.pdbx_strand_id
1 'polypeptide(L)'
;YGDQGKARVTYEVDAAHDVLGVVVEVEAGRGARGNAIYRDLIRASLVVNVRFLALGVMTEYRHLSKGKQQYVKSFHEAREQLDAIYASGQLVLPFQGLLLFGY
;
A
#
# COMPACT_ATOMS: atom_id res chain seq x y z
N TYR A 1 7.84 -15.34 -9.93
CA TYR A 1 8.77 -16.39 -10.42
C TYR A 1 8.39 -16.74 -11.85
N GLY A 2 9.35 -16.91 -12.77
CA GLY A 2 9.09 -17.30 -14.18
C GLY A 2 9.31 -18.81 -14.45
N ASP A 3 9.29 -19.22 -15.72
CA ASP A 3 9.36 -20.62 -16.22
C ASP A 3 10.55 -21.48 -15.75
N GLN A 4 11.48 -20.93 -14.96
CA GLN A 4 12.60 -21.69 -14.39
C GLN A 4 12.90 -21.32 -12.93
N GLY A 5 11.90 -20.86 -12.17
CA GLY A 5 12.06 -20.59 -10.74
C GLY A 5 13.02 -19.45 -10.39
N LYS A 6 13.57 -18.74 -11.39
CA LYS A 6 14.37 -17.55 -11.16
C LYS A 6 13.46 -16.41 -10.72
N ALA A 7 13.77 -15.82 -9.57
CA ALA A 7 13.20 -14.55 -9.16
C ALA A 7 13.66 -13.49 -10.17
N ARG A 8 12.75 -13.01 -11.02
CA ARG A 8 12.93 -11.73 -11.69
C ARG A 8 12.60 -10.68 -10.65
N VAL A 9 13.63 -9.99 -10.16
CA VAL A 9 13.45 -8.86 -9.26
C VAL A 9 13.15 -7.65 -10.14
N THR A 10 11.88 -7.52 -10.50
CA THR A 10 11.37 -6.26 -11.03
C THR A 10 10.53 -5.66 -9.92
N TYR A 11 11.06 -4.60 -9.29
CA TYR A 11 10.32 -3.83 -8.31
C TYR A 11 9.40 -2.85 -9.06
N GLU A 12 8.11 -3.12 -9.08
CA GLU A 12 7.08 -2.17 -9.53
C GLU A 12 6.50 -1.41 -8.34
N VAL A 13 7.40 -0.82 -7.53
CA VAL A 13 7.09 -0.08 -6.30
C VAL A 13 7.75 1.29 -6.36
N ASP A 14 7.24 2.27 -5.63
CA ASP A 14 7.77 3.64 -5.69
C ASP A 14 9.21 3.75 -5.17
N ALA A 15 9.54 3.03 -4.09
CA ALA A 15 10.92 2.89 -3.61
C ALA A 15 11.17 1.59 -2.86
N ALA A 16 12.42 1.11 -2.90
CA ALA A 16 12.84 -0.08 -2.18
C ALA A 16 14.22 0.12 -1.53
N HIS A 17 14.43 -0.53 -0.39
CA HIS A 17 15.71 -0.60 0.30
C HIS A 17 16.03 -2.07 0.62
N ASP A 18 16.81 -2.71 -0.24
CA ASP A 18 17.08 -4.16 -0.20
C ASP A 18 17.67 -4.64 1.14
N VAL A 19 18.68 -3.94 1.66
CA VAL A 19 19.36 -4.35 2.90
C VAL A 19 18.40 -4.36 4.10
N LEU A 20 17.53 -3.36 4.19
CA LEU A 20 16.51 -3.28 5.24
C LEU A 20 15.26 -4.09 4.91
N GLY A 21 15.10 -4.55 3.66
CA GLY A 21 13.89 -5.20 3.17
C GLY A 21 12.67 -4.29 3.29
N VAL A 22 12.83 -2.99 3.02
CA VAL A 22 11.74 -2.01 3.11
C VAL A 22 11.25 -1.68 1.70
N VAL A 23 9.94 -1.69 1.50
CA VAL A 23 9.28 -1.10 0.34
C VAL A 23 8.48 0.11 0.80
N VAL A 24 8.48 1.16 -0.02
CA VAL A 24 7.66 2.36 0.16
C VAL A 24 6.73 2.50 -1.04
N GLU A 25 5.46 2.75 -0.77
CA GLU A 25 4.45 3.09 -1.77
C GLU A 25 3.74 4.37 -1.30
N VAL A 26 3.54 5.33 -2.20
CA VAL A 26 2.95 6.62 -1.90
C VAL A 26 1.74 6.86 -2.80
N GLU A 27 0.57 6.84 -2.19
CA GLU A 27 -0.69 6.97 -2.91
C GLU A 27 -1.28 8.39 -2.77
N ALA A 28 -1.37 9.05 -3.93
CA ALA A 28 -1.93 10.39 -4.05
C ALA A 28 -3.27 10.40 -4.79
N GLY A 29 -4.12 11.35 -4.42
CA GLY A 29 -5.28 11.69 -5.23
C GLY A 29 -6.42 10.68 -5.17
N ARG A 30 -7.08 10.46 -6.32
CA ARG A 30 -8.18 9.49 -6.46
C ARG A 30 -7.69 8.04 -6.25
N GLY A 31 -6.39 7.77 -6.38
CA GLY A 31 -5.79 6.45 -6.13
C GLY A 31 -6.15 5.93 -4.74
N ALA A 32 -5.97 6.78 -3.72
CA ALA A 32 -6.32 6.48 -2.34
C ALA A 32 -7.81 6.20 -2.07
N ARG A 33 -8.71 6.56 -3.00
CA ARG A 33 -10.17 6.36 -2.89
C ARG A 33 -10.64 5.00 -3.41
N GLY A 34 -9.73 4.19 -3.95
CA GLY A 34 -10.06 2.92 -4.61
C GLY A 34 -9.27 1.75 -4.03
N ASN A 35 -9.12 0.70 -4.83
CA ASN A 35 -8.36 -0.50 -4.46
C ASN A 35 -6.84 -0.29 -4.52
N ALA A 36 -6.34 0.95 -4.53
CA ALA A 36 -4.91 1.21 -4.66
C ALA A 36 -4.15 0.64 -3.47
N ILE A 37 -4.61 0.91 -2.26
CA ILE A 37 -4.01 0.37 -1.03
C ILE A 37 -3.99 -1.16 -1.07
N TYR A 38 -5.10 -1.80 -1.45
CA TYR A 38 -5.13 -3.26 -1.61
C TYR A 38 -4.16 -3.76 -2.66
N ARG A 39 -4.09 -3.10 -3.81
CA ARG A 39 -3.19 -3.46 -4.90
C ARG A 39 -1.74 -3.36 -4.46
N ASP A 40 -1.36 -2.30 -3.77
CA ASP A 40 0.01 -2.05 -3.34
C ASP A 40 0.41 -2.99 -2.19
N LEU A 41 -0.52 -3.24 -1.26
CA LEU A 41 -0.36 -4.24 -0.21
C LEU A 41 -0.10 -5.64 -0.79
N ILE A 42 -0.92 -6.07 -1.75
CA ILE A 42 -0.75 -7.37 -2.41
C ILE A 42 0.52 -7.38 -3.26
N ARG A 43 0.80 -6.33 -4.05
CA ARG A 43 1.99 -6.28 -4.88
C ARG A 43 3.26 -6.35 -4.04
N ALA A 44 3.37 -5.53 -3.00
CA ALA A 44 4.49 -5.55 -2.07
C ALA A 44 4.65 -6.92 -1.39
N SER A 45 3.55 -7.64 -1.13
CA SER A 45 3.59 -8.98 -0.53
C SER A 45 4.19 -10.04 -1.46
N LEU A 46 4.20 -9.79 -2.77
CA LEU A 46 4.75 -10.69 -3.78
C LEU A 46 6.24 -10.41 -4.06
N VAL A 47 6.78 -9.32 -3.52
CA VAL A 47 8.18 -8.93 -3.70
C VAL A 47 9.06 -9.79 -2.78
N VAL A 48 10.11 -10.38 -3.34
CA VAL A 48 11.03 -11.26 -2.63
C VAL A 48 11.86 -10.45 -1.63
N ASN A 49 12.06 -11.00 -0.42
CA ASN A 49 12.87 -10.42 0.67
C ASN A 49 12.35 -9.08 1.25
N VAL A 50 11.09 -8.72 1.00
CA VAL A 50 10.47 -7.59 1.70
C VAL A 50 10.07 -8.03 3.11
N ARG A 51 10.52 -7.24 4.08
CA ARG A 51 10.23 -7.40 5.52
C ARG A 51 9.25 -6.34 6.00
N PHE A 52 9.31 -5.13 5.46
CA PHE A 52 8.49 -4.01 5.89
C PHE A 52 7.90 -3.28 4.69
N LEU A 53 6.66 -2.82 4.87
CA LEU A 53 5.98 -1.94 3.92
C LEU A 53 5.67 -0.61 4.59
N ALA A 54 6.06 0.49 3.98
CA ALA A 54 5.67 1.83 4.35
C ALA A 54 4.67 2.39 3.32
N LEU A 55 3.45 2.66 3.76
CA LEU A 55 2.38 3.24 2.95
C LEU A 55 2.20 4.72 3.31
N GLY A 56 2.52 5.59 2.36
CA GLY A 56 2.22 7.02 2.45
C GLY A 56 0.88 7.33 1.79
N VAL A 57 -0.02 7.99 2.50
CA VAL A 57 -1.32 8.40 1.96
C VAL A 57 -1.63 9.85 2.31
N MET A 58 -2.34 10.56 1.44
CA MET A 58 -2.82 11.90 1.78
C MET A 58 -3.71 11.86 3.03
N THR A 59 -3.57 12.85 3.91
CA THR A 59 -4.46 12.99 5.08
C THR A 59 -5.90 13.22 4.63
N GLU A 60 -6.07 14.16 3.69
CA GLU A 60 -7.33 14.45 3.04
C GLU A 60 -7.14 14.61 1.54
N TYR A 61 -7.93 13.89 0.74
CA TYR A 61 -8.02 14.12 -0.69
C TYR A 61 -9.22 14.99 -1.04
N ARG A 62 -8.96 16.08 -1.78
CA ARG A 62 -9.96 17.05 -2.22
C ARG A 62 -10.18 16.92 -3.72
N HIS A 63 -11.43 16.80 -4.13
CA HIS A 63 -11.78 16.77 -5.55
C HIS A 63 -13.16 17.37 -5.82
N LEU A 64 -13.35 17.82 -7.05
CA LEU A 64 -14.67 18.23 -7.53
C LEU A 64 -15.43 17.02 -8.05
N SER A 65 -16.66 16.86 -7.58
CA SER A 65 -17.62 15.88 -8.11
C SER A 65 -18.96 16.57 -8.32
N LYS A 66 -19.49 16.50 -9.55
CA LYS A 66 -20.76 17.14 -9.94
C LYS A 66 -20.83 18.62 -9.53
N GLY A 67 -19.73 19.36 -9.71
CA GLY A 67 -19.64 20.79 -9.38
C GLY A 67 -19.54 21.12 -7.88
N LYS A 68 -19.48 20.11 -6.99
CA LYS A 68 -19.31 20.30 -5.54
C LYS A 68 -17.93 19.83 -5.09
N GLN A 69 -17.31 20.59 -4.19
CA GLN A 69 -16.12 20.14 -3.46
C GLN A 69 -16.49 18.90 -2.62
N GLN A 70 -15.66 17.87 -2.71
CA GLN A 70 -15.77 16.65 -1.93
C GLN A 70 -14.43 16.41 -1.23
N TYR A 71 -14.52 15.92 0.00
CA TYR A 71 -13.39 15.61 0.85
C TYR A 71 -13.43 14.14 1.18
N VAL A 72 -12.27 13.51 1.16
CA VAL A 72 -12.07 12.11 1.54
C VAL A 72 -11.01 12.08 2.60
N LYS A 73 -11.29 11.43 3.72
CA LYS A 73 -10.30 11.21 4.78
C LYS A 73 -9.46 10.00 4.42
N SER A 74 -8.63 10.14 3.39
CA SER A 74 -7.89 9.03 2.77
C SER A 74 -7.05 8.25 3.78
N PHE A 75 -6.36 8.93 4.70
CA PHE A 75 -5.65 8.26 5.79
C PHE A 75 -6.57 7.43 6.70
N HIS A 76 -7.75 7.94 7.03
CA HIS A 76 -8.70 7.24 7.89
C HIS A 76 -9.24 5.98 7.22
N GLU A 77 -9.64 6.08 5.94
CA GLU A 77 -10.12 4.94 5.16
C GLU A 77 -9.02 3.87 5.00
N ALA A 78 -7.77 4.30 4.74
CA ALA A 78 -6.62 3.41 4.68
C ALA A 78 -6.41 2.62 5.98
N ARG A 79 -6.47 3.33 7.12
CA ARG A 79 -6.34 2.72 8.43
C ARG A 79 -7.44 1.69 8.69
N GLU A 80 -8.70 2.03 8.41
CA GLU A 80 -9.83 1.10 8.63
C GLU A 80 -9.71 -0.18 7.79
N GLN A 81 -9.21 -0.06 6.56
CA GLN A 81 -8.96 -1.24 5.70
C GLN A 81 -7.86 -2.14 6.28
N LEU A 82 -6.74 -1.55 6.71
CA LEU A 82 -5.65 -2.30 7.33
C LEU A 82 -6.09 -2.94 8.64
N ASP A 83 -6.82 -2.20 9.48
CA ASP A 83 -7.39 -2.71 10.74
C ASP A 83 -8.28 -3.92 10.46
N ALA A 84 -9.16 -3.86 9.46
CA ALA A 84 -10.01 -4.98 9.07
C ALA A 84 -9.20 -6.21 8.61
N ILE A 85 -8.18 -6.00 7.77
CA ILE A 85 -7.30 -7.07 7.29
C ILE A 85 -6.59 -7.77 8.47
N TYR A 86 -5.88 -6.98 9.30
CA TYR A 86 -5.06 -7.53 10.38
C TYR A 86 -5.90 -8.08 11.54
N ALA A 87 -7.05 -7.47 11.86
CA ALA A 87 -7.95 -7.97 12.90
C ALA A 87 -8.67 -9.26 12.46
N SER A 88 -8.96 -9.43 11.16
CA SER A 88 -9.65 -10.62 10.67
C SER A 88 -8.81 -11.90 10.79
N GLY A 89 -7.48 -11.79 10.70
CA GLY A 89 -6.57 -12.94 10.62
C GLY A 89 -6.75 -13.82 9.38
N GLN A 90 -7.66 -13.48 8.45
CA GLN A 90 -7.95 -14.29 7.25
C GLN A 90 -6.88 -14.12 6.17
N LEU A 91 -6.23 -12.97 6.13
CA LEU A 91 -5.14 -12.67 5.20
C LEU A 91 -3.85 -12.49 5.99
N VAL A 92 -2.93 -13.45 5.84
CA VAL A 92 -1.59 -13.38 6.45
C VAL A 92 -0.61 -12.86 5.40
N LEU A 93 -0.11 -11.64 5.61
CA LEU A 93 0.85 -11.01 4.74
C LEU A 93 2.28 -11.31 5.21
N PRO A 94 3.28 -11.42 4.30
CA PRO A 94 4.65 -11.80 4.62
C PRO A 94 5.48 -10.66 5.21
N PHE A 95 4.84 -9.64 5.78
CA PHE A 95 5.52 -8.51 6.39
C PHE A 95 5.74 -8.76 7.88
N GLN A 96 6.91 -8.36 8.38
CA GLN A 96 7.20 -8.26 9.81
C GLN A 96 6.51 -7.05 10.44
N GLY A 97 6.25 -6.01 9.64
CA GLY A 97 5.52 -4.83 10.06
C GLY A 97 5.10 -3.97 8.88
N LEU A 98 4.04 -3.19 9.10
CA LEU A 98 3.53 -2.21 8.14
C LEU A 98 3.43 -0.85 8.84
N LEU A 99 3.96 0.18 8.18
CA LEU A 99 3.85 1.57 8.62
C LEU A 99 2.87 2.30 7.68
N LEU A 100 1.78 2.84 8.23
CA LEU A 100 0.92 3.79 7.53
C LEU A 100 1.25 5.20 8.02
N PHE A 101 1.54 6.14 7.10
CA PHE A 101 1.77 7.54 7.44
C PHE A 101 0.99 8.49 6.54
N GLY A 102 0.52 9.58 7.15
CA GLY A 102 -0.22 10.64 6.47
C GLY A 102 0.70 11.78 6.03
N TYR A 103 0.40 12.39 4.87
CA TYR A 103 1.02 13.64 4.42
C TYR A 103 -0.01 14.66 3.92
#